data_AF-A0A3M9JWA2-F1
#
_entry.id   AF-A0A3M9JWA2-F1
#
_cell.length_a   1.000
_cell.length_b   1.000
_cell.length_c   1.000
_cell.angle_alpha   90.00
_cell.angle_beta   90.00
_cell.angle_gamma   90.00
#
_symmetry.space_group_name_H-M   'P 1'
#
loop_
_entity.id
_entity.type
_entity.pdbx_description
1 polymer ?
#
loop_
_entity_poly.entity_id
_entity_poly.type
_entity_poly.pdbx_seq_one_letter_code
_entity_poly.pdbx_strand_id
1 'polypeptide(L)' 'MASSEISVVGAADNVDMSGPSELEPYELDTDERRVVSAYCCTCEATTTMLLEVGEDSPWEHDASNASHVVEYWREA' A
#
# COMPACT_ATOMS: atom_id res chain seq x y z
N MET A 1 -55.37 14.73 -4.02
CA MET A 1 -54.27 13.76 -3.97
C MET A 1 -52.98 14.56 -4.06
N ALA A 2 -52.28 14.74 -2.93
CA ALA A 2 -51.03 15.50 -2.87
C ALA A 2 -49.90 14.55 -3.27
N SER A 3 -49.22 14.82 -4.38
CA SER A 3 -48.04 14.08 -4.81
C SER A 3 -46.86 14.60 -4.00
N SER A 4 -46.35 13.77 -3.08
CA SER A 4 -45.21 14.11 -2.24
C SER A 4 -43.97 14.41 -3.08
N GLU A 5 -43.53 15.65 -2.97
CA GLU A 5 -42.20 16.17 -3.27
C GLU A 5 -41.13 15.35 -2.52
N ILE A 6 -40.35 14.54 -3.25
CA ILE A 6 -39.17 13.85 -2.72
C ILE A 6 -37.95 14.76 -2.91
N SER A 7 -37.68 15.59 -1.93
CA SER A 7 -36.48 16.44 -1.90
C SER A 7 -35.29 15.59 -1.48
N VAL A 8 -34.55 15.05 -2.46
CA VAL A 8 -33.27 14.36 -2.21
C VAL A 8 -32.20 15.42 -1.95
N VAL A 9 -32.05 15.79 -0.68
CA VAL A 9 -30.88 16.52 -0.17
C VAL A 9 -29.91 15.47 0.36
N GLY A 10 -28.92 15.15 -0.47
CA GLY A 10 -27.81 14.29 -0.11
C GLY A 10 -26.55 14.83 -0.76
N ALA A 11 -26.06 15.98 -0.29
CA ALA A 11 -24.69 16.39 -0.52
C ALA A 11 -23.79 15.49 0.34
N ALA A 12 -23.57 14.25 -0.14
CA ALA A 12 -22.37 13.54 0.25
C ALA A 12 -21.26 14.17 -0.59
N ASP A 13 -20.39 14.93 0.07
CA ASP A 13 -19.09 15.29 -0.48
C ASP A 13 -18.51 13.99 -1.04
N ASN A 14 -18.28 13.93 -2.35
CA ASN A 14 -17.55 12.86 -2.99
C ASN A 14 -16.08 13.00 -2.59
N VAL A 15 -15.82 12.81 -1.28
CA VAL A 15 -14.50 12.68 -0.71
C VAL A 15 -13.89 11.52 -1.48
N ASP A 16 -12.94 11.87 -2.33
CA ASP A 16 -12.02 10.94 -2.93
C ASP A 16 -11.33 10.22 -1.77
N MET A 17 -11.84 9.04 -1.40
CA MET A 17 -11.26 8.20 -0.34
C MET A 17 -9.95 7.55 -0.79
N SER A 18 -9.41 7.95 -1.95
CA SER A 18 -7.98 7.83 -2.23
C SER A 18 -7.24 8.84 -1.35
N GLY A 19 -7.13 8.50 -0.06
CA GLY A 19 -6.02 9.02 0.75
C GLY A 19 -4.71 8.79 -0.01
N PRO A 20 -3.64 9.55 0.28
CA PRO A 20 -2.35 9.26 -0.33
C PRO A 20 -2.09 7.77 -0.12
N SER A 21 -2.00 7.00 -1.20
CA SER A 21 -1.42 5.66 -1.13
C SER A 21 -0.02 5.92 -0.61
N GLU A 22 0.16 5.80 0.70
CA GLU A 22 1.47 5.88 1.32
C GLU A 22 2.27 4.78 0.63
N LEU A 23 3.09 5.20 -0.33
CA LEU A 23 3.88 4.28 -1.15
C LEU A 23 4.66 3.38 -0.22
N GLU A 24 4.73 2.10 -0.55
CA GLU A 24 5.43 1.15 0.27
C GLU A 24 6.93 1.53 0.34
N PRO A 25 7.65 1.13 1.39
CA PRO A 25 9.07 1.43 1.54
C PRO A 25 9.96 0.94 0.41
N TYR A 26 9.53 0.01 -0.44
CA TYR A 26 10.26 -0.39 -1.66
C TYR A 26 9.92 0.49 -2.88
N GLU A 27 8.82 1.24 -2.85
CA GLU A 27 8.36 2.14 -3.92
C GLU A 27 8.84 3.59 -3.75
N LEU A 28 9.30 3.97 -2.56
CA LEU A 28 9.82 5.31 -2.25
C LEU A 28 11.28 5.51 -2.73
N ASP A 29 11.72 6.74 -2.97
CA ASP A 29 13.13 7.12 -3.26
C ASP A 29 13.85 6.22 -4.28
N THR A 30 13.13 5.81 -5.34
CA THR A 30 13.67 4.88 -6.35
C THR A 30 14.81 5.46 -7.19
N ASP A 31 15.17 6.73 -7.03
CA ASP A 31 16.31 7.35 -7.68
C ASP A 31 17.67 6.95 -7.06
N GLU A 32 17.67 6.27 -5.91
CA GLU A 32 18.87 5.75 -5.26
C GLU A 32 18.77 4.27 -4.88
N ARG A 33 19.93 3.66 -4.59
CA ARG A 33 20.00 2.27 -4.09
C ARG A 33 19.54 2.24 -2.65
N ARG A 34 18.69 1.27 -2.32
CA ARG A 34 18.03 1.20 -1.01
C ARG A 34 18.15 -0.19 -0.41
N VAL A 35 18.15 -0.24 0.91
CA VAL A 35 18.03 -1.48 1.67
C VAL A 35 16.66 -1.47 2.33
N VAL A 36 15.82 -2.44 1.96
CA VAL A 36 14.47 -2.58 2.50
C VAL A 36 14.36 -3.92 3.19
N SER A 37 14.01 -3.92 4.46
CA SER A 37 13.72 -5.13 5.21
C SER A 37 12.24 -5.44 5.09
N ALA A 38 11.91 -6.74 5.03
CA ALA A 38 10.54 -7.22 4.98
C ALA A 38 10.34 -8.37 5.96
N TYR A 39 9.17 -8.41 6.60
CA TYR A 39 8.77 -9.46 7.51
C TYR A 39 7.34 -9.90 7.22
N CYS A 40 7.16 -11.21 7.05
CA CYS A 40 5.85 -11.81 6.91
C CYS A 40 5.26 -12.11 8.29
N CYS A 41 4.22 -11.40 8.68
CA CYS A 41 3.53 -11.59 9.97
C CYS A 41 2.72 -12.89 10.03
N THR A 42 2.52 -13.55 8.88
CA THR A 42 1.76 -14.81 8.79
C THR A 42 2.62 -16.05 9.02
N CYS A 43 3.84 -16.08 8.46
CA CYS A 43 4.73 -17.24 8.55
C CYS A 43 6.09 -16.93 9.18
N GLU A 44 6.25 -15.72 9.72
CA GLU A 44 7.44 -15.23 10.42
C GLU A 44 8.72 -15.23 9.57
N ALA A 45 8.57 -15.27 8.25
CA ALA A 45 9.69 -15.23 7.33
C ALA A 45 10.19 -13.78 7.18
N THR A 46 11.50 -13.59 7.24
CA THR A 46 12.15 -12.28 7.12
C THR A 46 13.11 -12.29 5.95
N THR A 47 13.23 -11.16 5.26
CA THR A 47 14.28 -10.95 4.27
C THR A 47 14.80 -9.51 4.32
N THR A 48 15.96 -9.31 3.71
CA THR A 48 16.51 -7.99 3.42
C THR A 48 16.74 -7.88 1.92
N MET A 49 16.05 -6.94 1.29
CA MET A 49 16.12 -6.67 -0.14
C MET A 49 17.11 -5.53 -0.41
N LEU A 50 18.00 -5.75 -1.39
CA LEU A 50 18.93 -4.76 -1.89
C LEU A 50 18.40 -4.26 -3.22
N LEU A 51 17.65 -3.16 -3.19
CA LEU A 51 16.98 -2.61 -4.37
C LEU A 51 17.91 -1.64 -5.09
N GLU A 52 18.15 -1.89 -6.37
CA GLU A 52 18.96 -1.01 -7.22
C GLU A 52 18.17 0.27 -7.61
N VAL A 53 18.85 1.20 -8.28
CA VAL A 53 18.22 2.44 -8.77
C VAL A 53 17.12 2.08 -9.79
N GLY A 54 15.91 2.56 -9.53
CA GLY A 54 14.72 2.29 -10.33
C GLY A 54 14.01 0.98 -10.02
N GLU A 55 14.48 0.20 -9.04
CA GLU A 55 13.84 -1.07 -8.67
C GLU A 55 12.77 -0.88 -7.59
N ASP A 56 11.50 -1.09 -7.94
CA ASP A 56 10.34 -0.98 -7.05
C ASP A 56 9.61 -2.32 -6.85
N SER A 57 10.29 -3.44 -7.07
CA SER A 57 9.67 -4.75 -6.93
C SER A 57 9.47 -5.16 -5.47
N PRO A 58 8.30 -5.69 -5.10
CA PRO A 58 8.06 -6.25 -3.77
C PRO A 58 8.84 -7.55 -3.56
N TRP A 59 8.86 -8.03 -2.33
CA TRP A 59 9.46 -9.32 -2.02
C TRP A 59 8.71 -10.46 -2.74
N GLU A 60 9.42 -11.36 -3.42
CA GLU A 60 8.83 -12.52 -4.14
C GLU A 60 7.88 -13.35 -3.27
N HIS A 61 8.11 -13.43 -1.96
CA HIS A 61 7.22 -14.15 -1.02
C HIS A 61 5.86 -13.49 -0.88
N ASP A 62 5.81 -12.16 -0.85
CA ASP A 62 4.57 -11.38 -0.81
C ASP A 62 3.77 -11.60 -2.11
N ALA A 63 4.45 -11.48 -3.25
CA ALA A 63 3.87 -11.75 -4.56
C ALA A 63 3.36 -13.19 -4.72
N SER A 64 4.05 -14.16 -4.13
CA SER A 64 3.69 -15.59 -4.21
C SER A 64 2.61 -16.00 -3.20
N ASN A 65 2.44 -15.26 -2.10
CA ASN A 65 1.53 -15.60 -1.01
C ASN A 65 0.54 -14.47 -0.76
N ALA A 66 -0.44 -14.31 -1.66
CA ALA A 66 -1.44 -13.23 -1.59
C ALA A 66 -2.28 -13.19 -0.30
N SER A 67 -2.29 -14.26 0.51
CA SER A 67 -2.97 -14.30 1.82
C SER A 67 -2.07 -13.93 2.99
N HIS A 68 -0.77 -13.77 2.76
CA HIS A 68 0.17 -13.36 3.81
C HIS A 68 0.14 -11.85 3.98
N VAL A 69 0.40 -11.40 5.21
CA VAL A 69 0.62 -9.99 5.50
C VAL A 69 2.13 -9.80 5.65
N VAL A 70 2.68 -8.90 4.85
CA VAL A 70 4.10 -8.54 4.88
C VAL A 70 4.23 -7.07 5.26
N GLU A 71 5.07 -6.79 6.25
CA GLU A 71 5.46 -5.44 6.64
C GLU A 71 6.85 -5.13 6.08
N TYR A 72 6.99 -3.94 5.50
CA TYR A 72 8.24 -3.44 4.95
C TYR A 72 8.74 -2.25 5.79
N TRP A 73 10.06 -2.10 5.92
CA TRP A 73 10.66 -0.91 6.54
C TRP A 73 12.10 -0.70 6.06
N ARG A 74 12.61 0.52 6.27
CA ARG A 74 14.01 0.87 6.07
C ARG A 74 14.68 1.10 7.40
N GLU A 75 15.94 0.69 7.52
CA GLU A 75 16.77 1.09 8.65
C GLU A 75 17.21 2.55 8.44
N ALA A 76 16.99 3.39 9.46
CA ALA A 76 17.24 4.83 9.42
C ALA A 76 18.73 5.19 9.57
#